data_AF-A0AAD9QMJ5-F1
#
_entry.id   AF-A0AAD9QMJ5-F1
#
_cell.length_a   1.000
_cell.length_b   1.000
_cell.length_c   1.000
_cell.angle_alpha   90.00
_cell.angle_beta   90.00
_cell.angle_gamma   90.00
#
_symmetry.space_group_name_H-M   'P 1'
#
loop_
_entity.id
_entity.type
_entity.pdbx_description
1 polymer ?
#
loop_
_entity_poly.entity_id
_entity_poly.type
_entity_poly.pdbx_seq_one_letter_code
_entity_poly.pdbx_strand_id
1 'polypeptide(L)'
;MAAVTGFFELLKKRKNEIFSSVCDFTFACFVLPIGLTVSILFWGLYAADPYSCQTPEEAKFIPDWLNHYMHSFPFVTAMFELWLIEHKYPPRTKGLLSVLAFGVAYMSWVLWIAFSSDIWVYPFLENMSWPFIGAFFACALFFSTLLYLFGEWVALRRWHHEACSLDKKKL
;
A
#
# COMPACT_ATOMS: atom_id res chain seq x y z
N MET A 1 -9.88 -22.65 -39.17
CA MET A 1 -9.05 -23.10 -38.02
C MET A 1 -8.03 -22.05 -37.59
N ALA A 2 -7.19 -21.48 -38.47
CA ALA A 2 -6.15 -20.49 -38.11
C ALA A 2 -6.67 -19.14 -37.56
N ALA A 3 -7.80 -18.62 -38.04
CA ALA A 3 -8.37 -17.36 -37.57
C ALA A 3 -8.96 -17.46 -36.14
N VAL A 4 -9.54 -18.62 -35.81
CA VAL A 4 -10.12 -18.90 -34.49
C VAL A 4 -9.00 -19.02 -33.45
N THR A 5 -7.92 -19.73 -33.75
CA THR A 5 -6.74 -19.82 -32.88
C THR A 5 -6.06 -18.46 -32.68
N GLY A 6 -5.99 -17.62 -33.73
CA GLY A 6 -5.47 -16.25 -33.61
C GLY A 6 -6.32 -15.36 -32.70
N PHE A 7 -7.65 -15.48 -32.76
CA PHE A 7 -8.55 -14.75 -31.86
C PHE A 7 -8.39 -15.18 -30.39
N PHE A 8 -8.27 -16.49 -30.11
CA PHE A 8 -8.04 -16.98 -28.75
C PHE A 8 -6.68 -16.54 -28.18
N GLU A 9 -5.62 -16.53 -28.97
CA GLU A 9 -4.30 -16.01 -28.55
C GLU A 9 -4.35 -14.50 -28.27
N LEU A 10 -5.08 -13.72 -29.08
CA LEU A 10 -5.30 -12.29 -28.82
C LEU A 10 -6.09 -12.05 -27.52
N LEU A 11 -7.12 -12.86 -27.27
CA LEU A 11 -7.88 -12.78 -26.01
C LEU A 11 -7.01 -13.16 -24.80
N LYS A 12 -6.22 -14.23 -24.91
CA LYS A 12 -5.29 -14.68 -23.87
C LYS A 12 -4.22 -13.62 -23.57
N LYS A 13 -3.61 -13.05 -24.62
CA LYS A 13 -2.63 -11.95 -24.49
C LYS A 13 -3.25 -10.72 -23.84
N ARG A 14 -4.42 -10.27 -24.32
CA ARG A 14 -5.15 -9.12 -23.73
C ARG A 14 -5.48 -9.38 -22.26
N LYS A 15 -5.94 -10.59 -21.91
CA LYS A 15 -6.24 -10.95 -20.51
C LYS A 15 -4.99 -10.88 -19.64
N ASN A 16 -3.84 -11.35 -20.14
CA ASN A 16 -2.57 -11.27 -19.44
C ASN A 16 -2.09 -9.81 -19.26
N GLU A 17 -2.28 -8.96 -20.27
CA GLU A 17 -1.94 -7.53 -20.19
C GLU A 17 -2.84 -6.76 -19.21
N ILE A 18 -4.15 -7.03 -19.20
CA ILE A 18 -5.07 -6.44 -18.22
C ILE A 18 -4.70 -6.90 -16.82
N PHE A 19 -4.45 -8.20 -16.63
CA PHE A 19 -4.06 -8.75 -15.34
C PHE A 19 -2.77 -8.12 -14.82
N SER A 20 -1.72 -8.06 -15.65
CA SER A 20 -0.46 -7.38 -15.31
C SER A 20 -0.68 -5.91 -14.96
N SER A 21 -1.48 -5.20 -15.75
CA SER A 21 -1.79 -3.78 -15.51
C SER A 21 -2.52 -3.55 -14.18
N VAL A 22 -3.44 -4.45 -13.82
CA VAL A 22 -4.13 -4.41 -12.53
C VAL A 22 -3.15 -4.71 -11.39
N CYS A 23 -2.31 -5.74 -11.52
CA CYS A 23 -1.28 -6.04 -10.52
C CYS A 23 -0.31 -4.86 -10.32
N ASP A 24 0.19 -4.28 -11.41
CA ASP A 24 1.09 -3.13 -11.39
C ASP A 24 0.45 -1.92 -10.71
N PHE A 25 -0.79 -1.61 -11.08
CA PHE A 25 -1.51 -0.50 -10.49
C PHE A 25 -1.80 -0.74 -9.00
N THR A 26 -2.27 -1.93 -8.64
CA THR A 26 -2.56 -2.29 -7.25
C THR A 26 -1.30 -2.28 -6.40
N PHE A 27 -0.19 -2.79 -6.92
CA PHE A 27 1.08 -2.76 -6.23
C PHE A 27 1.55 -1.31 -5.99
N ALA A 28 1.66 -0.54 -7.07
CA ALA A 28 2.20 0.81 -7.03
C ALA A 28 1.34 1.79 -6.20
N CYS A 29 0.01 1.69 -6.29
CA CYS A 29 -0.91 2.63 -5.65
C CYS A 29 -1.39 2.20 -4.27
N PHE A 30 -1.41 0.90 -3.95
CA PHE A 30 -2.02 0.41 -2.72
C PHE A 30 -1.05 -0.46 -1.91
N VAL A 31 -0.62 -1.61 -2.43
CA VAL A 31 0.18 -2.59 -1.65
C VAL A 31 1.43 -1.93 -1.08
N LEU A 32 2.19 -1.22 -1.93
CA LEU A 32 3.43 -0.61 -1.51
C LEU A 32 3.21 0.60 -0.58
N PRO A 33 2.63 1.73 -1.03
CA PRO A 33 2.55 2.92 -0.19
C PRO A 33 1.64 2.73 1.03
N ILE A 34 0.47 2.09 0.90
CA ILE A 34 -0.45 1.91 2.02
C ILE A 34 0.06 0.82 2.95
N GLY A 35 0.54 -0.31 2.41
CA GLY A 35 1.10 -1.41 3.22
C GLY A 35 2.28 -0.96 4.08
N LEU A 36 3.21 -0.18 3.52
CA LEU A 36 4.30 0.39 4.30
C LEU A 36 3.80 1.42 5.32
N THR A 37 2.87 2.30 4.95
CA THR A 37 2.29 3.28 5.89
C THR A 37 1.70 2.58 7.11
N VAL A 38 0.82 1.60 6.92
CA VAL A 38 0.13 0.95 8.05
C VAL A 38 1.10 0.16 8.91
N SER A 39 2.08 -0.52 8.32
CA SER A 39 3.12 -1.24 9.07
C SER A 39 3.98 -0.29 9.90
N ILE A 40 4.48 0.80 9.31
CA ILE A 40 5.34 1.76 10.01
C ILE A 40 4.57 2.49 11.10
N LEU A 41 3.34 2.95 10.81
CA LEU A 41 2.50 3.61 11.81
C LEU A 41 2.17 2.66 12.96
N PHE A 42 1.80 1.41 12.67
CA PHE A 42 1.53 0.43 13.70
C PHE A 42 2.74 0.25 14.63
N TRP A 43 3.92 -0.05 14.10
CA TRP A 43 5.10 -0.28 14.95
C TRP A 43 5.56 0.99 15.67
N GLY A 44 5.40 2.17 15.05
CA GLY A 44 5.68 3.44 15.70
C GLY A 44 4.76 3.71 16.89
N LEU A 45 3.46 3.47 16.73
CA LEU A 45 2.48 3.60 17.80
C LEU A 45 2.67 2.52 18.87
N TYR A 46 2.87 1.26 18.46
CA TYR A 46 3.10 0.12 19.35
C TYR A 46 4.33 0.30 20.24
N ALA A 47 5.42 0.89 19.69
CA ALA A 47 6.62 1.18 20.45
C ALA A 47 6.41 2.28 21.50
N ALA A 48 5.48 3.21 21.26
CA ALA A 48 5.10 4.23 22.23
C ALA A 48 4.12 3.69 23.29
N ASP A 49 3.12 2.93 22.84
CA ASP A 49 2.13 2.26 23.66
C ASP A 49 1.59 1.01 22.94
N PRO A 50 1.83 -0.22 23.45
CA PRO A 50 1.32 -1.47 22.87
C PRO A 50 -0.21 -1.55 22.77
N TYR A 51 -0.94 -0.73 23.53
CA TYR A 51 -2.40 -0.67 23.56
C TYR A 51 -2.97 0.51 22.74
N SER A 52 -2.13 1.20 21.98
CA SER A 52 -2.57 2.30 21.11
C SER A 52 -3.63 1.85 20.09
N CYS A 53 -3.40 0.72 19.42
CA CYS A 53 -4.28 0.18 18.38
C CYS A 53 -5.21 -0.95 18.83
N GLN A 54 -5.14 -1.38 20.10
CA GLN A 54 -5.90 -2.50 20.63
C GLN A 54 -6.08 -2.37 22.13
N THR A 55 -7.17 -2.89 22.67
CA THR A 55 -7.39 -3.01 24.12
C THR A 55 -6.55 -4.15 24.73
N PRO A 56 -6.29 -4.12 26.04
CA PRO A 56 -5.65 -5.24 26.74
C PRO A 56 -6.39 -6.57 26.59
N GLU A 57 -7.72 -6.52 26.42
CA GLU A 57 -8.58 -7.67 26.16
C GLU A 57 -8.35 -8.24 24.77
N GLU A 58 -8.30 -7.39 23.74
CA GLU A 58 -8.02 -7.78 22.35
C GLU A 58 -6.60 -8.37 22.21
N ALA A 59 -5.62 -7.77 22.88
CA ALA A 59 -4.23 -8.23 22.85
C ALA A 59 -4.06 -9.69 23.32
N LYS A 60 -4.95 -10.20 24.21
CA LYS A 60 -4.91 -11.60 24.66
C LYS A 60 -5.20 -12.61 23.54
N PHE A 61 -5.88 -12.18 22.48
CA PHE A 61 -6.21 -13.03 21.33
C PHE A 61 -5.17 -12.93 20.19
N ILE A 62 -4.23 -12.00 20.27
CA ILE A 62 -3.24 -11.72 19.22
C ILE A 62 -1.84 -12.09 19.74
N PRO A 63 -1.40 -13.34 19.55
CA PRO A 63 -0.03 -13.72 19.91
C PRO A 63 1.00 -12.99 19.04
N ASP A 64 2.23 -12.85 19.53
CA ASP A 64 3.30 -12.07 18.88
C ASP A 64 3.54 -12.46 17.40
N TRP A 65 3.50 -13.75 17.09
CA TRP A 65 3.70 -14.21 15.71
C TRP A 65 2.58 -13.72 14.77
N LEU A 66 1.34 -13.66 15.26
CA LEU A 66 0.20 -13.17 14.50
C LEU A 66 0.29 -11.65 14.35
N ASN A 67 0.74 -10.96 15.41
CA ASN A 67 1.00 -9.52 15.38
C ASN A 67 2.05 -9.18 14.29
N HIS A 68 3.16 -9.92 14.24
CA HIS A 68 4.16 -9.77 13.18
C HIS A 68 3.63 -10.14 11.79
N TYR A 69 2.82 -11.19 11.67
CA TYR A 69 2.17 -11.54 10.41
C TYR A 69 1.28 -10.39 9.90
N MET A 70 0.50 -9.78 10.78
CA MET A 70 -0.41 -8.68 10.42
C MET A 70 0.33 -7.37 10.12
N HIS A 71 1.42 -7.07 10.83
CA HIS A 71 2.00 -5.72 10.83
C HIS A 71 3.46 -5.63 10.34
N SER A 72 4.25 -6.69 10.36
CA SER A 72 5.59 -6.70 9.76
C SER A 72 5.58 -7.30 8.35
N PHE A 73 4.77 -8.35 8.12
CA PHE A 73 4.78 -9.07 6.86
C PHE A 73 4.41 -8.19 5.64
N PRO A 74 3.39 -7.31 5.70
CA PRO A 74 3.07 -6.43 4.57
C PRO A 74 4.25 -5.55 4.14
N PHE A 75 4.99 -4.99 5.10
CA PHE A 75 6.20 -4.22 4.84
C PHE A 75 7.25 -5.08 4.13
N VAL A 76 7.56 -6.24 4.70
CA VAL A 76 8.62 -7.13 4.20
C VAL A 76 8.29 -7.61 2.78
N THR A 77 7.07 -8.09 2.54
CA THR A 77 6.66 -8.61 1.24
C THR A 77 6.60 -7.52 0.17
N ALA A 78 6.04 -6.35 0.50
CA ALA A 78 5.98 -5.24 -0.45
C ALA A 78 7.38 -4.72 -0.82
N MET A 79 8.31 -4.70 0.15
CA MET A 79 9.71 -4.39 -0.14
C MET A 79 10.34 -5.44 -1.05
N PHE A 80 10.23 -6.74 -0.73
CA PHE A 80 10.77 -7.79 -1.61
C PHE A 80 10.19 -7.72 -3.02
N GLU A 81 8.89 -7.52 -3.16
CA GLU A 81 8.23 -7.39 -4.46
C GLU A 81 8.74 -6.17 -5.23
N LEU A 82 8.92 -5.02 -4.58
CA LEU A 82 9.53 -3.83 -5.19
C LEU A 82 10.94 -4.11 -5.76
N TRP A 83 11.72 -4.93 -5.06
CA TRP A 83 13.10 -5.25 -5.45
C TRP A 83 13.21 -6.35 -6.51
N LEU A 84 12.27 -7.30 -6.52
CA LEU A 84 12.35 -8.53 -7.31
C LEU A 84 11.45 -8.52 -8.56
N ILE A 85 10.38 -7.72 -8.56
CA ILE A 85 9.38 -7.67 -9.64
C ILE A 85 9.36 -6.28 -10.28
N GLU A 86 9.41 -6.25 -11.61
CA GLU A 86 9.23 -5.01 -12.38
C GLU A 86 7.74 -4.67 -12.45
N HIS A 87 7.36 -3.54 -11.87
CA HIS A 87 6.02 -2.99 -11.97
C HIS A 87 5.99 -1.72 -12.82
N LYS A 88 4.99 -1.61 -13.68
CA LYS A 88 4.74 -0.39 -14.47
C LYS A 88 3.92 0.62 -13.67
N TYR A 89 4.60 1.65 -13.17
CA TYR A 89 3.92 2.73 -12.47
C TYR A 89 2.96 3.50 -13.40
N PRO A 90 1.75 3.85 -12.92
CA PRO A 90 0.87 4.76 -13.66
C PRO A 90 1.47 6.17 -13.72
N PRO A 91 0.89 7.10 -14.51
CA PRO A 91 1.27 8.50 -14.41
C PRO A 91 1.22 8.99 -12.97
N ARG A 92 2.30 9.64 -12.50
CA ARG A 92 2.49 10.05 -11.10
C ARG A 92 1.26 10.73 -10.49
N THR A 93 0.61 11.63 -11.24
CA THR A 93 -0.62 12.31 -10.80
C THR A 93 -1.77 11.34 -10.52
N LYS A 94 -1.96 10.35 -11.40
CA LYS A 94 -2.97 9.30 -11.22
C LYS A 94 -2.64 8.41 -10.02
N GLY A 95 -1.37 8.03 -9.86
CA GLY A 95 -0.91 7.22 -8.73
C GLY A 95 -1.14 7.94 -7.39
N LEU A 96 -0.66 9.17 -7.26
CA LEU A 96 -0.85 10.01 -6.07
C LEU A 96 -2.33 10.27 -5.77
N LEU A 97 -3.14 10.58 -6.77
CA LEU A 97 -4.58 10.76 -6.59
C LEU A 97 -5.25 9.47 -6.07
N SER A 98 -4.80 8.30 -6.54
CA SER A 98 -5.33 7.01 -6.10
C SER A 98 -4.96 6.70 -4.65
N VAL A 99 -3.72 6.96 -4.25
CA VAL A 99 -3.24 6.84 -2.85
C VAL A 99 -4.06 7.75 -1.93
N LEU A 100 -4.20 9.02 -2.30
CA LEU A 100 -4.94 10.01 -1.52
C LEU A 100 -6.44 9.68 -1.44
N ALA A 101 -7.07 9.32 -2.56
CA ALA A 101 -8.48 8.97 -2.60
C ALA A 101 -8.76 7.74 -1.72
N PHE A 102 -7.90 6.71 -1.78
CA PHE A 102 -8.02 5.55 -0.92
C PHE A 102 -7.87 5.91 0.56
N GLY A 103 -6.83 6.68 0.90
CA GLY A 103 -6.59 7.12 2.28
C GLY A 103 -7.76 7.95 2.84
N VAL A 104 -8.28 8.91 2.08
CA VAL A 104 -9.43 9.73 2.47
C VAL A 104 -10.70 8.88 2.62
N ALA A 105 -10.93 7.94 1.70
CA ALA A 105 -12.08 7.02 1.81
C ALA A 105 -11.99 6.18 3.09
N TYR A 106 -10.80 5.63 3.40
CA TYR A 106 -10.57 4.86 4.62
C TYR A 106 -10.75 5.69 5.89
N MET A 107 -10.17 6.90 5.94
CA MET A 107 -10.32 7.81 7.08
C MET A 107 -11.78 8.24 7.26
N SER A 108 -12.51 8.49 6.17
CA SER A 108 -13.94 8.80 6.23
C SER A 108 -14.74 7.63 6.81
N TRP A 109 -14.38 6.40 6.47
CA TRP A 109 -14.99 5.20 7.03
C TRP A 109 -14.68 5.03 8.53
N VAL A 110 -13.44 5.27 8.96
CA VAL A 110 -13.06 5.26 10.38
C VAL A 110 -13.89 6.28 11.18
N LEU A 111 -13.98 7.52 10.69
CA LEU A 111 -14.80 8.56 11.33
C LEU A 111 -16.28 8.19 11.33
N TRP A 112 -16.78 7.62 10.22
CA TRP A 112 -18.17 7.17 10.14
C TRP A 112 -18.49 6.11 11.19
N ILE A 113 -17.61 5.14 11.47
CA ILE A 113 -17.81 4.17 12.55
C ILE A 113 -17.86 4.87 13.91
N ALA A 114 -16.90 5.77 14.18
CA ALA A 114 -16.86 6.52 15.43
C ALA A 114 -18.16 7.29 15.68
N PHE A 115 -18.69 7.98 14.67
CA PHE A 115 -19.93 8.75 14.82
C PHE A 115 -21.21 7.91 14.80
N SER A 116 -21.24 6.81 14.05
CA SER A 116 -22.46 6.00 13.88
C SER A 116 -22.68 4.99 14.99
N SER A 117 -21.60 4.48 15.57
CA SER A 117 -21.62 3.37 16.52
C SER A 117 -21.06 3.73 17.90
N ASP A 118 -20.51 4.93 18.06
CA ASP A 118 -19.81 5.38 19.28
C ASP A 118 -18.65 4.44 19.66
N ILE A 119 -18.01 3.85 18.63
CA ILE A 119 -16.90 2.91 18.74
C ILE A 119 -15.73 3.45 17.94
N TRP A 120 -14.57 3.57 18.57
CA TRP A 120 -13.34 3.92 17.87
C TRP A 120 -12.59 2.66 17.43
N VAL A 121 -12.43 2.51 16.11
CA VAL A 121 -11.60 1.44 15.51
C VAL A 121 -10.17 1.46 16.07
N TYR A 122 -9.70 2.65 16.45
CA TYR A 122 -8.39 2.84 17.05
C TYR A 122 -8.54 3.62 18.36
N PRO A 123 -8.35 2.98 19.53
CA PRO A 123 -8.51 3.64 20.84
C PRO A 123 -7.66 4.91 21.00
N PHE A 124 -6.47 4.97 20.40
CA PHE A 124 -5.64 6.18 20.46
C PHE A 124 -6.32 7.41 19.83
N LEU A 125 -7.20 7.25 18.84
CA LEU A 125 -7.92 8.37 18.21
C LEU A 125 -9.00 8.94 19.13
N GLU A 126 -9.67 8.09 19.90
CA GLU A 126 -10.66 8.51 20.91
C GLU A 126 -10.05 9.45 21.95
N ASN A 127 -8.80 9.17 22.32
CA ASN A 127 -8.04 9.92 23.32
C ASN A 127 -7.44 11.23 22.76
N MET A 128 -7.68 11.56 21.49
CA MET A 128 -7.17 12.78 20.83
C MET A 128 -8.27 13.82 20.63
N SER A 129 -7.90 15.10 20.72
CA SER A 129 -8.81 16.18 20.29
C SER A 129 -8.89 16.25 18.76
N TRP A 130 -9.99 16.81 18.24
CA TRP A 130 -10.24 16.93 16.79
C TRP A 130 -9.08 17.53 15.97
N PRO A 131 -8.39 18.59 16.44
CA PRO A 131 -7.21 19.10 15.71
C PRO A 131 -6.08 18.07 15.60
N PHE A 132 -5.83 17.27 16.63
CA PHE A 132 -4.80 16.24 16.60
C PHE A 132 -5.18 15.05 15.71
N ILE A 133 -6.46 14.66 15.68
CA ILE A 133 -6.96 13.65 14.73
C ILE A 133 -6.74 14.14 13.29
N GLY A 134 -7.13 15.38 12.99
CA GLY A 134 -6.91 15.99 11.68
C GLY A 134 -5.44 16.06 11.29
N ALA A 135 -4.57 16.45 12.22
CA ALA A 135 -3.13 16.48 12.02
C ALA A 135 -2.56 15.07 11.78
N PHE A 136 -2.98 14.08 12.55
CA PHE A 136 -2.56 12.68 12.39
C PHE A 136 -2.94 12.15 11.00
N PHE A 137 -4.19 12.35 10.56
CA PHE A 137 -4.64 11.96 9.23
C PHE A 137 -3.88 12.69 8.12
N ALA A 138 -3.66 14.00 8.24
CA ALA A 138 -2.87 14.75 7.27
C ALA A 138 -1.43 14.22 7.18
N CYS A 139 -0.79 13.94 8.32
CA CYS A 139 0.54 13.34 8.38
C CYS A 139 0.58 11.94 7.75
N ALA A 140 -0.42 11.09 8.00
CA ALA A 140 -0.49 9.75 7.43
C ALA A 140 -0.70 9.76 5.91
N LEU A 141 -1.53 10.67 5.39
CA LEU A 141 -1.70 10.88 3.94
C LEU A 141 -0.40 11.40 3.32
N PHE A 142 0.21 12.42 3.91
CA PHE A 142 1.48 12.95 3.45
C PHE A 142 2.55 11.86 3.41
N PHE A 143 2.68 11.08 4.48
CA PHE A 143 3.63 9.97 4.55
C PHE A 143 3.37 8.91 3.48
N SER A 144 2.11 8.55 3.22
CA SER A 144 1.74 7.61 2.15
C SER A 144 2.13 8.12 0.76
N THR A 145 2.04 9.44 0.52
CA THR A 145 2.51 10.02 -0.75
C THR A 145 4.03 9.98 -0.87
N LEU A 146 4.78 10.20 0.22
CA LEU A 146 6.23 10.04 0.22
C LEU A 146 6.64 8.59 -0.09
N LEU A 147 5.92 7.61 0.47
CA LEU A 147 6.19 6.19 0.20
C LEU A 147 5.86 5.79 -1.24
N TYR A 148 4.82 6.36 -1.83
CA TYR A 148 4.55 6.19 -3.27
C TYR A 148 5.73 6.71 -4.11
N LEU A 149 6.20 7.92 -3.83
CA LEU A 149 7.32 8.53 -4.55
C LEU A 149 8.63 7.76 -4.34
N PHE A 150 8.85 7.25 -3.14
CA PHE A 150 9.98 6.37 -2.84
C PHE A 150 9.93 5.10 -3.68
N GLY A 151 8.77 4.43 -3.72
CA GLY A 151 8.57 3.23 -4.54
C GLY A 151 8.84 3.49 -6.02
N GLU A 152 8.25 4.55 -6.57
CA GLU A 152 8.45 4.95 -7.96
C GLU A 152 9.93 5.22 -8.25
N TRP A 153 10.62 5.91 -7.35
CA TRP A 153 12.05 6.20 -7.46
C TRP A 153 12.92 4.93 -7.44
N VAL A 154 12.64 3.97 -6.54
CA VAL A 154 13.36 2.68 -6.48
C VAL A 154 13.13 1.92 -7.78
N ALA A 155 11.87 1.78 -8.20
CA ALA A 155 11.50 1.04 -9.40
C ALA A 155 12.18 1.62 -10.66
N LEU A 156 12.17 2.94 -10.83
CA LEU A 156 12.85 3.61 -11.93
C LEU A 156 14.36 3.34 -11.91
N ARG A 157 15.01 3.42 -10.74
CA ARG A 157 16.46 3.17 -10.66
C ARG A 157 16.83 1.72 -10.93
N ARG A 158 16.05 0.77 -10.41
CA ARG A 158 16.33 -0.67 -10.55
C ARG A 158 16.13 -1.14 -11.99
N TRP A 159 14.99 -0.79 -12.60
CA TRP A 159 14.55 -1.41 -13.85
C TRP A 159 14.92 -0.58 -15.10
N HIS A 160 15.02 0.76 -14.99
CA HIS A 160 15.47 1.59 -16.12
C HIS A 160 16.96 1.36 -16.47
N HIS A 161 17.80 1.12 -15.45
CA HIS A 161 19.21 0.83 -15.66
C HIS A 161 19.44 -0.52 -16.37
N GLU A 162 18.64 -1.55 -16.04
CA GLU A 162 18.75 -2.86 -16.67
C GLU A 162 18.41 -2.82 -18.17
N ALA A 163 17.33 -2.13 -18.55
CA ALA A 163 16.94 -1.95 -19.95
C ALA A 163 18.06 -1.28 -20.79
N CYS A 164 18.67 -0.20 -20.28
CA CYS A 164 19.77 0.49 -20.96
C CYS A 164 21.05 -0.36 -21.03
N SER A 165 21.32 -1.18 -20.00
CA SER A 165 22.49 -2.07 -19.98
C SER A 165 22.39 -3.24 -20.95
N LEU A 166 21.19 -3.75 -21.20
CA LEU A 166 20.92 -4.83 -22.15
C LEU A 166 21.02 -4.33 -23.60
N ASP A 167 20.61 -3.09 -23.86
CA ASP A 167 20.71 -2.47 -25.18
C ASP A 167 22.18 -2.24 -25.59
N LYS A 168 23.02 -1.77 -24.65
CA LYS A 168 24.47 -1.61 -24.86
C LYS A 168 25.23 -2.91 -25.09
N LYS A 169 24.72 -4.06 -24.65
CA LYS A 169 25.34 -5.38 -24.90
C LYS A 169 24.95 -6.00 -26.25
N LYS A 170 23.92 -5.47 -26.90
CA LYS A 170 23.44 -5.93 -28.22
C LYS A 170 24.06 -5.15 -29.39
N LEU A 171 24.74 -4.04 -29.10
CA LEU A 171 25.59 -3.26 -30.00
C LEU A 171 27.03 -3.76 -29.94
#